data_AF-A0A3D3M7Z3-F1
#
_entry.id   AF-A0A3D3M7Z3-F1
#
_cell.length_a   1.000
_cell.length_b   1.000
_cell.length_c   1.000
_cell.angle_alpha   90.00
_cell.angle_beta   90.00
_cell.angle_gamma   90.00
#
_symmetry.space_group_name_H-M   'P 1'
#
loop_
_entity.id
_entity.type
_entity.pdbx_description
1 polymer ?
#
loop_
_entity_poly.entity_id
_entity_poly.type
_entity_poly.pdbx_seq_one_letter_code
_entity_poly.pdbx_strand_id
1 'polypeptide(L)'
;GEPVTLSVRPERVRLNGHSESCVNRFSGRVAEFIYLGDHVRVRLEVCGKADFFVKQPIAELDPALAVGDVVPLGWEVEHGRALDPILEAH
;
A
#
# COMPACT_ATOMS: atom_id res chain seq x y z
N GLY A 1 8.55 -21.77 10.27
CA GLY A 1 7.37 -20.89 10.29
C GLY A 1 6.48 -21.32 9.17
N GLU A 2 5.18 -21.37 9.41
CA GLU A 2 4.19 -21.72 8.38
C GLU A 2 3.90 -20.51 7.49
N PRO A 3 3.59 -20.72 6.19
CA PRO A 3 3.20 -19.65 5.30
C PRO A 3 1.88 -19.02 5.77
N VAL A 4 1.80 -17.69 5.66
CA VAL A 4 0.61 -16.90 6.01
C VAL A 4 0.37 -15.84 4.94
N THR A 5 -0.88 -15.39 4.83
CA THR A 5 -1.21 -14.20 4.05
C THR A 5 -1.35 -13.00 4.97
N LEU A 6 -0.66 -11.90 4.65
CA LEU A 6 -0.82 -10.64 5.36
C LEU A 6 -1.90 -9.79 4.70
N SER A 7 -2.93 -9.43 5.46
CA SER A 7 -3.98 -8.51 5.03
C SER A 7 -3.85 -7.18 5.79
N VAL A 8 -3.92 -6.08 5.06
CA VAL A 8 -3.98 -4.72 5.58
C VAL A 8 -5.03 -3.94 4.80
N ARG A 9 -5.78 -3.09 5.48
CA ARG A 9 -6.78 -2.26 4.80
C ARG A 9 -6.09 -1.12 4.03
N PRO A 10 -6.48 -0.83 2.77
CA PRO A 10 -5.85 0.20 1.94
C PRO A 10 -5.72 1.57 2.60
N GLU A 11 -6.71 1.98 3.41
CA GLU A 11 -6.73 3.27 4.10
C GLU A 11 -5.79 3.35 5.32
N ARG A 12 -5.21 2.22 5.74
CA ARG A 12 -4.25 2.15 6.85
C ARG A 12 -2.80 2.21 6.39
N VAL A 13 -2.57 2.23 5.07
CA VAL A 13 -1.23 2.34 4.49
C VAL A 13 -0.87 3.81 4.29
N ARG A 14 0.33 4.18 4.70
CA ARG A 14 0.92 5.52 4.57
C ARG A 14 1.99 5.51 3.48
N LEU A 15 2.11 6.62 2.75
CA LEU A 15 3.14 6.83 1.70
C LEU A 15 4.12 7.93 2.12
N ASN A 16 5.31 7.93 1.50
CA ASN A 16 6.32 8.99 1.65
C ASN A 16 6.69 9.23 3.13
N GLY A 17 6.84 10.50 3.53
CA GLY A 17 7.21 10.87 4.90
C GLY A 17 6.26 10.34 5.97
N HIS A 18 4.97 10.16 5.64
CA HIS A 18 3.99 9.59 6.57
C HIS A 18 4.25 8.12 6.92
N SER A 19 5.10 7.43 6.17
CA SER A 19 5.49 6.04 6.44
C SER A 19 6.72 5.92 7.34
N GLU A 20 7.43 7.02 7.66
CA GLU A 20 8.73 6.96 8.34
C GLU A 20 8.68 6.35 9.73
N SER A 21 7.58 6.57 10.46
CA SER A 21 7.37 6.00 11.80
C SER A 21 6.80 4.58 11.79
N CYS A 22 6.36 4.08 10.62
CA CYS A 22 5.71 2.79 10.55
C CYS A 22 6.71 1.66 10.71
N VAL A 23 6.39 0.70 11.59
CA VAL A 23 7.22 -0.48 11.82
C VAL A 23 7.31 -1.35 10.55
N ASN A 24 6.18 -1.58 9.87
CA ASN A 24 6.17 -2.32 8.61
C ASN A 24 6.36 -1.33 7.46
N ARG A 25 7.56 -1.28 6.89
CA ARG A 25 7.91 -0.34 5.82
C ARG A 25 8.55 -1.04 4.62
N PHE A 26 8.07 -0.71 3.44
CA PHE A 26 8.46 -1.30 2.17
C PHE A 26 8.64 -0.20 1.11
N SER A 27 9.14 -0.58 -0.06
CA SER A 27 9.16 0.29 -1.24
C SER A 27 8.17 -0.24 -2.28
N GLY A 28 7.46 0.67 -2.93
CA GLY A 28 6.48 0.35 -3.95
C GLY A 28 6.61 1.28 -5.15
N ARG A 29 6.39 0.75 -6.35
CA ARG A 29 6.31 1.57 -7.56
C ARG A 29 4.87 1.96 -7.84
N VAL A 30 4.60 3.25 -8.00
CA VAL A 30 3.28 3.75 -8.40
C VAL A 30 2.98 3.30 -9.83
N ALA A 31 1.88 2.58 -10.01
CA ALA A 31 1.44 2.08 -11.31
C ALA A 31 0.30 2.92 -11.90
N GLU A 32 -0.62 3.42 -11.08
CA GLU A 32 -1.75 4.25 -11.51
C GLU A 32 -2.40 5.00 -10.34
N PHE A 33 -3.15 6.03 -10.70
CA PHE A 33 -4.07 6.73 -9.81
C PHE A 33 -5.50 6.58 -10.30
N ILE A 34 -6.41 6.27 -9.38
CA ILE A 34 -7.85 6.17 -9.65
C ILE A 34 -8.55 7.19 -8.76
N TYR A 35 -9.07 8.25 -9.37
CA TYR A 35 -9.76 9.34 -8.67
C TYR A 35 -11.25 9.01 -8.47
N LEU A 36 -11.71 9.07 -7.22
CA LEU A 36 -13.03 8.64 -6.79
C LEU A 36 -13.74 9.75 -6.00
N GLY A 37 -13.63 10.99 -6.48
CA GLY A 37 -14.23 12.17 -5.84
C GLY A 37 -13.41 12.65 -4.64
N ASP A 38 -13.75 12.19 -3.44
CA ASP A 38 -13.14 12.63 -2.18
C ASP A 38 -11.83 11.89 -1.84
N HIS A 39 -11.52 10.82 -2.57
CA HIS A 39 -10.31 10.04 -2.37
C HIS A 39 -9.70 9.57 -3.68
N VAL A 40 -8.43 9.22 -3.60
CA VAL A 40 -7.67 8.57 -4.66
C VAL A 40 -7.28 7.17 -4.19
N ARG A 41 -7.37 6.20 -5.09
CA ARG A 41 -6.70 4.91 -4.94
C ARG A 41 -5.42 4.95 -5.75
N VAL A 42 -4.30 4.70 -5.08
CA VAL A 42 -2.99 4.53 -5.71
C VAL A 42 -2.76 3.03 -5.81
N ARG A 43 -2.57 2.51 -7.02
CA ARG A 43 -2.13 1.12 -7.20
C ARG A 43 -0.60 1.11 -7.27
N LEU A 44 0.00 0.20 -6.52
CA LEU A 44 1.44 0.04 -6.44
C LEU A 44 1.84 -1.40 -6.75
N GLU A 45 3.03 -1.53 -7.32
CA GLU A 45 3.78 -2.78 -7.34
C GLU A 45 4.66 -2.86 -6.09
N VAL A 46 4.38 -3.82 -5.20
CA VAL A 46 5.04 -3.95 -3.89
C VAL A 46 5.34 -5.43 -3.64
N CYS A 47 6.56 -5.75 -3.18
CA CYS A 47 6.94 -7.12 -2.81
C CYS A 47 6.61 -8.18 -3.88
N GLY A 48 6.74 -7.83 -5.17
CA GLY A 48 6.43 -8.72 -6.29
C GLY A 48 4.94 -8.89 -6.62
N LYS A 49 4.04 -8.14 -5.95
CA LYS A 49 2.59 -8.08 -6.25
C LYS A 49 2.28 -6.78 -6.97
N ALA A 50 1.53 -6.84 -8.08
CA ALA A 50 1.20 -5.68 -8.92
C ALA A 50 -0.11 -4.96 -8.51
N ASP A 51 -0.90 -5.59 -7.65
CA ASP A 51 -2.25 -5.17 -7.28
C ASP A 51 -2.34 -4.74 -5.81
N PHE A 52 -1.36 -3.97 -5.34
CA PHE A 52 -1.38 -3.42 -3.99
C PHE A 52 -2.01 -2.03 -4.00
N PHE A 53 -3.15 -1.85 -3.32
CA PHE A 53 -3.88 -0.59 -3.32
C PHE A 53 -3.72 0.17 -2.01
N VAL A 54 -3.48 1.47 -2.12
CA VAL A 54 -3.51 2.43 -1.02
C VAL A 54 -4.66 3.40 -1.27
N LYS A 55 -5.43 3.72 -0.23
CA LYS A 55 -6.51 4.71 -0.30
C LYS A 55 -6.11 5.94 0.51
N GLN A 56 -6.10 7.11 -0.13
CA GLN A 56 -5.83 8.39 0.53
C GLN A 56 -6.96 9.38 0.24
N PRO A 57 -7.36 10.23 1.21
CA PRO A 57 -8.13 11.43 0.91
C PRO A 57 -7.41 12.27 -0.15
N ILE A 58 -8.15 12.89 -1.07
CA ILE A 58 -7.53 13.69 -2.13
C ILE A 58 -6.68 14.85 -1.58
N ALA A 59 -7.07 15.40 -0.43
CA ALA A 59 -6.36 16.47 0.27
C ALA A 59 -4.99 16.05 0.85
N GLU A 60 -4.75 14.73 1.00
CA GLU A 60 -3.49 14.17 1.49
C GLU A 60 -2.61 13.62 0.37
N LEU A 61 -3.07 13.65 -0.88
CA LEU A 61 -2.27 13.21 -2.02
C LEU A 61 -1.14 14.21 -2.25
N ASP A 62 0.09 13.72 -2.25
CA ASP A 62 1.26 14.50 -2.63
C ASP A 62 1.16 14.88 -4.12
N PRO A 63 1.05 16.18 -4.47
CA PRO A 63 0.87 16.62 -5.85
C PRO A 63 2.10 16.37 -6.73
N ALA A 64 3.27 16.10 -6.13
CA ALA A 64 4.47 15.74 -6.87
C ALA A 64 4.55 14.25 -7.22
N LEU A 65 3.69 13.41 -6.63
CA LEU A 65 3.69 11.97 -6.85
C LEU A 65 3.19 11.62 -8.25
N ALA A 66 3.99 10.87 -9.01
CA ALA A 66 3.70 10.49 -10.38
C ALA A 66 3.74 8.97 -10.60
N VAL A 67 3.13 8.52 -11.70
CA VAL A 67 3.24 7.13 -12.15
C VAL A 67 4.70 6.82 -12.50
N GLY A 68 5.18 5.68 -12.03
CA GLY A 68 6.56 5.25 -12.16
C GLY A 68 7.44 5.55 -10.95
N ASP A 69 7.02 6.46 -10.06
CA ASP A 69 7.76 6.78 -8.84
C ASP A 69 7.90 5.58 -7.93
N VAL A 70 9.07 5.43 -7.32
CA VAL A 70 9.32 4.43 -6.27
C VAL A 70 9.26 5.15 -4.94
N VAL A 71 8.26 4.82 -4.14
CA VAL A 71 7.99 5.49 -2.86
C VAL A 71 8.04 4.53 -1.69
N PRO A 72 8.47 4.99 -0.52
CA PRO A 72 8.29 4.23 0.69
C PRO A 72 6.82 4.20 1.07
N LEU A 73 6.37 3.04 1.54
CA LEU A 73 5.04 2.84 2.11
C LEU A 73 5.13 2.05 3.41
N GLY A 74 4.15 2.20 4.29
CA GLY A 74 4.11 1.42 5.51
C GLY A 74 2.80 1.47 6.28
N TRP A 75 2.69 0.63 7.30
CA TRP A 75 1.56 0.58 8.22
C TRP A 75 1.99 0.15 9.62
N GLU A 76 1.23 0.56 10.62
CA GLU A 76 1.43 0.12 12.01
C GLU A 76 1.03 -1.34 12.20
N VAL A 77 1.69 -2.02 13.14
CA VAL A 77 1.54 -3.46 13.40
C VAL A 77 0.08 -3.84 13.68
N GLU A 78 -0.67 -2.98 14.37
CA GLU A 78 -2.06 -3.22 14.78
C GLU A 78 -3.03 -3.28 13.60
N HIS A 79 -2.64 -2.76 12.43
CA HIS A 79 -3.44 -2.76 11.21
C HIS A 79 -3.24 -4.02 10.36
N GLY A 80 -2.17 -4.76 10.60
CA GLY A 80 -1.89 -6.03 9.92
C GLY A 80 -2.67 -7.18 10.54
N ARG A 81 -3.16 -8.08 9.70
CA ARG A 81 -3.74 -9.37 10.11
C ARG A 81 -3.04 -10.49 9.34
N ALA A 82 -2.43 -11.42 10.07
CA ALA A 82 -1.99 -12.67 9.50
C ALA A 82 -3.20 -13.60 9.37
N LEU A 83 -3.39 -14.14 8.18
CA LEU A 83 -4.47 -15.06 7.81
C LEU A 83 -3.87 -16.36 7.28
N ASP A 84 -4.71 -17.37 7.14
CA ASP A 84 -4.35 -18.59 6.44
C ASP A 84 -3.79 -18.27 5.04
N PRO A 85 -2.77 -19.01 4.59
CA PRO A 85 -2.13 -18.75 3.31
C PRO A 85 -3.13 -18.94 2.17
N ILE A 86 -3.26 -17.93 1.32
CA ILE A 86 -3.95 -18.08 0.04
C ILE A 86 -3.06 -18.94 -0.86
N LEU A 87 -3.53 -20.16 -1.14
CA LEU A 87 -2.95 -21.01 -2.18
C LEU A 87 -3.35 -20.41 -3.53
N GLU A 88 -2.45 -19.64 -4.16
CA GLU A 88 -2.70 -19.16 -5.52
C GLU A 88 -2.79 -20.38 -6.45
N ALA A 89 -3.96 -20.60 -7.04
CA ALA A 89 -4.12 -21.59 -8.10
C ALA A 89 -3.35 -21.09 -9.32
N HIS A 90 -2.39 -21.90 -9.77
CA HIS A 90 -1.56 -21.66 -10.95
C HIS A 90 -2.38 -21.44 -12.22
#